data_AF-A0A1S8T3Y8-F1
#
_entry.id   AF-A0A1S8T3Y8-F1
#
_cell.length_a   1.000
_cell.length_b   1.000
_cell.length_c   1.000
_cell.angle_alpha   90.00
_cell.angle_beta   90.00
_cell.angle_gamma   90.00
#
_symmetry.space_group_name_H-M   'P 1'
#
loop_
_entity.id
_entity.type
_entity.pdbx_description
1 polymer ?
#
loop_
_entity_poly.entity_id
_entity_poly.type
_entity_poly.pdbx_seq_one_letter_code
_entity_poly.pdbx_strand_id
1 'polypeptide(L)'
;MQIVVFKLGEEHFAVETDRVQSINDTMGITKVPKAPSYIKGLINLRGSIKSLVDINLLLNVTPGKEQNNIIILTVGDEEIGISVDEVEEVLDIDEKDIQKIEKDAGKAQQYIKGILNYDEKLLTIIDIDKLLN
;
A
#
# COMPACT_ATOMS: atom_id res chain seq x y z
N MET A 1 0.63 -5.22 -17.33
CA MET A 1 1.43 -4.76 -16.18
C MET A 1 0.97 -5.56 -14.99
N GLN A 2 1.88 -5.91 -14.08
CA GLN A 2 1.50 -6.70 -12.92
C GLN A 2 1.25 -5.80 -11.71
N ILE A 3 0.18 -6.10 -10.98
CA ILE A 3 -0.20 -5.41 -9.75
C ILE A 3 -0.40 -6.43 -8.63
N VAL A 4 -0.06 -6.03 -7.40
CA VAL A 4 -0.37 -6.77 -6.18
C VAL A 4 -1.63 -6.17 -5.57
N VAL A 5 -2.66 -7.00 -5.40
CA VAL A 5 -3.94 -6.63 -4.79
C VAL A 5 -3.91 -6.94 -3.29
N PHE A 6 -4.35 -5.99 -2.48
CA PHE A 6 -4.43 -6.14 -1.03
C PHE A 6 -5.66 -5.42 -0.47
N LYS A 7 -6.07 -5.86 0.71
CA LYS A 7 -7.25 -5.38 1.41
C LYS A 7 -6.88 -4.42 2.55
N LEU A 8 -7.72 -3.42 2.74
CA LEU A 8 -7.74 -2.52 3.89
C LEU A 8 -9.20 -2.30 4.31
N GLY A 9 -9.59 -2.77 5.50
CA GLY A 9 -10.98 -2.70 5.95
C GLY A 9 -11.89 -3.55 5.07
N GLU A 10 -12.79 -2.92 4.31
CA GLU A 10 -13.64 -3.58 3.30
C GLU A 10 -13.29 -3.13 1.88
N GLU A 11 -12.20 -2.38 1.71
CA GLU A 11 -11.78 -1.80 0.43
C GLU A 11 -10.59 -2.56 -0.16
N HIS A 12 -10.52 -2.57 -1.49
CA HIS A 12 -9.47 -3.25 -2.24
C HIS A 12 -8.57 -2.23 -2.93
N PHE A 13 -7.27 -2.40 -2.73
CA PHE A 13 -6.22 -1.55 -3.24
C PHE A 13 -5.21 -2.36 -4.03
N ALA A 14 -4.47 -1.68 -4.89
CA ALA A 14 -3.40 -2.30 -5.64
C ALA A 14 -2.19 -1.38 -5.81
N VAL A 15 -1.02 -2.00 -5.90
CA VAL A 15 0.25 -1.34 -6.23
C VAL A 15 0.96 -2.12 -7.32
N GLU A 16 1.77 -1.43 -8.12
CA GLU A 16 2.56 -2.07 -9.17
C GLU A 16 3.57 -3.05 -8.56
N THR A 17 3.63 -4.27 -9.11
CA THR A 17 4.54 -5.32 -8.63
C THR A 17 6.00 -4.87 -8.70
N ASP A 18 6.35 -4.02 -9.66
CA ASP A 18 7.70 -3.44 -9.81
C ASP A 18 8.16 -2.62 -8.60
N ARG A 19 7.21 -2.17 -7.77
CA ARG A 19 7.48 -1.47 -6.50
C ARG A 19 7.55 -2.41 -5.32
N VAL A 20 7.11 -3.66 -5.45
CA VAL A 20 7.02 -4.63 -4.35
C VAL A 20 8.28 -5.49 -4.28
N GLN A 21 9.05 -5.36 -3.21
CA GLN A 21 10.25 -6.17 -2.96
C GLN A 21 9.91 -7.51 -2.31
N SER A 22 8.98 -7.51 -1.36
CA SER A 22 8.52 -8.74 -0.71
C SER A 22 7.21 -8.52 0.04
N ILE A 23 6.44 -9.59 0.18
CA ILE A 23 5.27 -9.68 1.05
C ILE A 23 5.66 -10.61 2.20
N ASN A 24 5.34 -10.21 3.42
CA ASN A 24 5.69 -10.95 4.62
C ASN A 24 4.51 -10.97 5.60
N ASP A 25 4.48 -11.95 6.49
CA ASP A 25 3.60 -11.91 7.65
C ASP A 25 4.02 -10.80 8.62
N THR A 26 3.12 -10.45 9.55
CA THR A 26 3.46 -9.54 10.63
C THR A 26 4.70 -9.95 11.40
N MET A 27 5.48 -8.95 11.81
CA MET A 27 6.72 -9.13 12.56
C MET A 27 6.71 -8.26 13.82
N GLY A 28 7.68 -8.47 14.70
CA GLY A 28 7.88 -7.61 15.87
C GLY A 28 8.14 -6.16 15.45
N ILE A 29 7.31 -5.24 15.95
CA ILE A 29 7.40 -3.80 15.67
C ILE A 29 8.06 -3.09 16.84
N THR A 30 9.14 -2.36 16.57
CA THR A 30 9.78 -1.47 17.55
C THR A 30 9.21 -0.07 17.42
N LYS A 31 8.49 0.41 18.43
CA LYS A 31 7.90 1.76 18.42
C LYS A 31 8.97 2.84 18.40
N VAL A 32 8.75 3.88 17.58
CA VAL A 32 9.63 5.05 17.52
C VAL A 32 9.03 6.19 18.34
N PRO A 33 9.71 6.68 19.39
CA PRO A 33 9.21 7.82 20.18
C PRO A 33 9.04 9.08 19.33
N LYS A 34 7.91 9.79 19.52
CA LYS A 34 7.57 11.05 18.84
C LYS A 34 7.46 10.96 17.31
N ALA A 35 7.36 9.76 16.74
CA ALA A 35 7.11 9.60 15.32
C ALA A 35 5.69 10.09 14.95
N PRO A 36 5.48 10.51 13.68
CA PRO A 36 4.14 10.77 13.15
C PRO A 36 3.20 9.58 13.37
N SER A 37 1.90 9.83 13.50
CA SER A 37 0.91 8.79 13.81
C SER A 37 0.84 7.67 12.76
N TYR A 38 1.14 7.98 11.50
CA TYR A 38 1.18 7.00 10.41
C TYR A 38 2.42 6.08 10.47
N ILE A 39 3.40 6.34 11.33
CA ILE A 39 4.54 5.44 11.55
C ILE A 39 4.20 4.48 12.68
N LYS A 40 3.97 3.20 12.35
CA LYS A 40 3.77 2.14 13.36
C LYS A 40 5.04 1.85 14.14
N GLY A 41 6.19 1.99 13.47
CA GLY A 41 7.50 1.82 14.08
C GLY A 41 8.54 1.33 13.08
N LEU A 42 9.47 0.53 13.57
CA LEU A 42 10.52 -0.11 12.79
C LEU A 42 10.36 -1.62 12.84
N ILE A 43 10.71 -2.27 11.73
CA ILE A 43 10.81 -3.74 11.62
C ILE A 43 12.22 -4.14 11.22
N ASN A 44 12.64 -5.32 11.61
CA ASN A 44 13.91 -5.92 11.19
C ASN A 44 13.63 -6.99 10.14
N LEU A 45 13.92 -6.68 8.88
CA LEU A 45 13.79 -7.62 7.76
C LEU A 45 15.18 -8.11 7.37
N ARG A 46 15.48 -9.37 7.69
CA ARG A 46 16.74 -10.05 7.35
C ARG A 46 18.00 -9.26 7.77
N GLY A 47 17.96 -8.63 8.95
CA GLY A 47 19.06 -7.83 9.49
C GLY A 47 19.04 -6.35 9.07
N SER A 48 18.15 -5.96 8.17
CA SER A 48 17.97 -4.57 7.73
C SER A 48 16.77 -3.93 8.42
N ILE A 49 16.98 -2.77 9.03
CA ILE A 49 15.92 -2.01 9.68
C ILE A 49 15.13 -1.24 8.62
N LYS A 50 13.80 -1.35 8.66
CA LYS A 50 12.89 -0.63 7.76
C LYS A 50 11.80 0.07 8.56
N SER A 51 11.36 1.22 8.06
CA SER A 51 10.18 1.91 8.60
C SER A 51 8.92 1.11 8.25
N LEU A 52 8.01 1.00 9.20
CA LEU A 52 6.69 0.42 9.01
C LEU A 52 5.62 1.50 9.13
N VAL A 53 4.84 1.67 8.07
CA VAL A 53 3.80 2.67 7.92
C VAL A 53 2.42 2.02 8.04
N ASP A 54 1.52 2.68 8.75
CA ASP A 54 0.09 2.36 8.74
C ASP A 54 -0.57 3.05 7.55
N ILE A 55 -0.76 2.30 6.46
CA ILE A 55 -1.33 2.86 5.24
C ILE A 55 -2.81 3.25 5.42
N ASN A 56 -3.53 2.65 6.38
CA ASN A 56 -4.91 3.04 6.70
C ASN A 56 -4.99 4.51 7.11
N LEU A 57 -4.02 4.99 7.91
CA LEU A 57 -3.96 6.39 8.35
C LEU A 57 -3.64 7.35 7.20
N LEU A 58 -2.86 6.91 6.21
CA LEU A 58 -2.54 7.74 5.03
C LEU A 58 -3.71 7.84 4.06
N LEU A 59 -4.44 6.74 3.87
CA LEU A 59 -5.58 6.66 2.96
C LEU A 59 -6.91 7.04 3.63
N ASN A 60 -6.90 7.31 4.94
CA ASN A 60 -8.09 7.57 5.75
C ASN A 60 -9.12 6.44 5.66
N VAL A 61 -8.63 5.20 5.67
CA VAL A 61 -9.43 3.97 5.63
C VAL A 61 -9.63 3.46 7.05
N THR A 62 -10.81 2.91 7.34
CA THR A 62 -11.04 2.23 8.61
C THR A 62 -10.36 0.86 8.55
N PRO A 63 -9.38 0.56 9.42
CA PRO A 63 -8.69 -0.71 9.39
C PRO A 63 -9.67 -1.87 9.67
N GLY A 64 -9.40 -3.04 9.10
CA GLY A 64 -10.06 -4.27 9.48
C GLY A 64 -9.66 -4.71 10.90
N LYS A 65 -10.09 -5.91 11.29
CA LYS A 65 -9.82 -6.43 12.63
C LYS A 65 -8.33 -6.66 12.89
N GLU A 66 -7.60 -7.13 11.88
CA GLU A 66 -6.20 -7.51 11.98
C GLU A 66 -5.45 -7.12 10.70
N GLN A 67 -4.25 -6.54 10.86
CA GLN A 67 -3.31 -6.27 9.77
C GLN A 67 -2.30 -7.41 9.71
N ASN A 68 -2.54 -8.42 8.87
CA ASN A 68 -1.80 -9.68 8.90
C ASN A 68 -0.55 -9.69 8.02
N ASN A 69 -0.45 -8.77 7.06
CA ASN A 69 0.67 -8.74 6.14
C ASN A 69 1.40 -7.39 6.15
N ILE A 70 2.69 -7.47 5.80
CA ILE A 70 3.55 -6.33 5.53
C ILE A 70 4.04 -6.47 4.10
N ILE A 71 3.75 -5.47 3.25
CA ILE A 71 4.36 -5.38 1.93
C ILE A 71 5.49 -4.36 1.97
N ILE A 72 6.66 -4.79 1.51
CA ILE A 72 7.87 -3.99 1.43
C ILE A 72 7.93 -3.36 0.05
N LEU A 73 7.89 -2.03 0.03
CA LEU A 73 7.86 -1.20 -1.16
C LEU A 73 9.20 -0.48 -1.36
N THR A 74 9.63 -0.33 -2.60
CA THR A 74 10.70 0.59 -2.97
C THR A 74 10.12 1.95 -3.34
N VAL A 75 10.49 2.99 -2.60
CA VAL A 75 10.10 4.39 -2.85
C VAL A 75 11.40 5.20 -3.03
N GLY A 76 11.67 5.64 -4.26
CA GLY A 76 12.98 6.19 -4.59
C GLY A 76 14.12 5.20 -4.31
N ASP A 77 15.08 5.59 -3.46
CA ASP A 77 16.21 4.75 -3.04
C ASP A 77 15.97 4.05 -1.68
N GLU A 78 14.79 4.23 -1.08
CA GLU A 78 14.44 3.67 0.23
C GLU A 78 13.49 2.47 0.11
N GLU A 79 13.55 1.58 1.10
CA GLU A 79 12.60 0.48 1.26
C GLU A 79 11.75 0.69 2.51
N ILE A 80 10.43 0.78 2.31
CA ILE A 80 9.44 1.08 3.34
C ILE A 80 8.47 -0.09 3.43
N GLY A 81 8.15 -0.54 4.64
CA GLY A 81 7.06 -1.47 4.88
C GLY A 81 5.74 -0.76 5.06
N ILE A 82 4.67 -1.26 4.44
CA ILE A 82 3.29 -0.87 4.75
C ILE A 82 2.58 -2.06 5.40
N SER A 83 1.80 -1.82 6.45
CA SER A 83 0.94 -2.86 7.03
C SER A 83 -0.43 -2.86 6.37
N VAL A 84 -0.87 -4.03 5.90
CA VAL A 84 -2.16 -4.23 5.23
C VAL A 84 -2.94 -5.35 5.92
N ASP A 85 -4.23 -5.45 5.66
CA ASP A 85 -5.08 -6.47 6.26
C ASP A 85 -4.75 -7.85 5.70
N GLU A 86 -4.75 -7.95 4.37
CA GLU A 86 -4.48 -9.19 3.63
C GLU A 86 -3.92 -8.86 2.24
N VAL A 87 -2.96 -9.64 1.75
CA VAL A 87 -2.58 -9.64 0.33
C VAL A 87 -3.35 -10.75 -0.37
N GLU A 88 -4.16 -10.41 -1.37
CA GLU A 88 -5.08 -11.34 -2.03
C GLU A 88 -4.40 -12.09 -3.18
N GLU A 89 -4.00 -11.37 -4.23
CA GLU A 89 -3.49 -11.97 -5.47
C GLU A 89 -2.61 -11.01 -6.28
N VAL A 90 -1.94 -11.55 -7.31
CA VAL A 90 -1.21 -10.77 -8.30
C VAL A 90 -1.95 -10.84 -9.63
N LEU A 91 -2.33 -9.69 -10.18
CA LEU A 91 -3.06 -9.60 -11.44
C LEU A 91 -2.15 -9.06 -12.55
N ASP A 92 -2.28 -9.60 -13.76
CA ASP A 92 -1.73 -8.98 -14.97
C ASP A 92 -2.86 -8.27 -15.72
N ILE A 93 -2.72 -6.96 -15.87
CA ILE A 93 -3.76 -6.06 -16.39
C ILE A 93 -3.23 -5.24 -17.57
N ASP A 94 -4.11 -4.84 -18.48
CA ASP A 94 -3.76 -3.84 -19.49
C ASP A 94 -3.92 -2.44 -18.88
N GLU A 95 -2.91 -1.56 -19.07
CA GLU A 95 -2.96 -0.19 -18.55
C GLU A 95 -4.15 0.60 -19.10
N LYS A 96 -4.65 0.23 -20.29
CA LYS A 96 -5.82 0.86 -20.91
C LYS A 96 -7.12 0.59 -20.13
N ASP A 97 -7.18 -0.48 -19.34
CA ASP A 97 -8.37 -0.86 -18.57
C ASP A 97 -8.47 -0.05 -17.26
N ILE A 98 -7.41 0.67 -16.90
CA ILE A 98 -7.38 1.58 -15.75
C ILE A 98 -8.18 2.84 -16.08
N GLN A 99 -9.28 3.04 -15.36
CA GLN A 99 -10.08 4.25 -15.43
C GLN A 99 -9.38 5.36 -14.65
N LYS A 100 -8.90 6.38 -15.37
CA LYS A 100 -8.24 7.53 -14.76
C LYS A 100 -9.27 8.39 -14.03
N ILE A 101 -8.94 8.78 -12.80
CA ILE A 101 -9.75 9.76 -12.08
C ILE A 101 -9.47 11.15 -12.64
N GLU A 102 -10.52 11.96 -12.81
CA GLU A 102 -10.40 13.32 -13.31
C GLU A 102 -9.53 14.17 -12.38
N LYS A 103 -8.62 14.96 -12.96
CA LYS A 103 -7.57 15.70 -12.24
C LYS A 103 -8.08 16.77 -11.27
N ASP A 104 -9.35 17.15 -11.33
CA ASP A 104 -9.94 18.22 -10.51
C ASP A 104 -10.43 17.76 -9.14
N ALA A 105 -10.27 16.48 -8.82
CA ALA A 105 -10.67 15.92 -7.54
C ALA A 105 -9.64 16.18 -6.41
N GLY A 106 -9.26 17.45 -6.25
CA GLY A 106 -8.48 17.97 -5.11
C GLY A 106 -7.07 17.40 -4.94
N LYS A 107 -6.31 17.97 -3.98
CA LYS A 107 -4.98 17.45 -3.62
C LYS A 107 -5.01 16.02 -3.06
N ALA A 108 -6.16 15.58 -2.54
CA ALA A 108 -6.32 14.31 -1.84
C ALA A 108 -6.25 13.07 -2.76
N GLN A 109 -6.22 13.23 -4.08
CA GLN A 109 -6.23 12.11 -5.02
C GLN A 109 -4.98 12.02 -5.91
N GLN A 110 -3.94 12.81 -5.61
CA GLN A 110 -2.73 12.83 -6.45
C GLN A 110 -1.98 11.50 -6.45
N TYR A 111 -2.12 10.71 -5.39
CA TYR A 111 -1.54 9.37 -5.27
C TYR A 111 -2.41 8.26 -5.86
N ILE A 112 -3.60 8.56 -6.41
CA ILE A 112 -4.43 7.54 -7.07
C ILE A 112 -4.10 7.54 -8.58
N LYS A 113 -3.55 6.44 -9.07
CA LYS A 113 -3.26 6.26 -10.50
C LYS A 113 -4.54 6.05 -11.31
N GLY A 114 -5.52 5.37 -10.72
CA GLY A 114 -6.84 5.13 -11.30
C GLY A 114 -7.60 4.02 -10.58
N ILE A 115 -8.75 3.66 -11.13
CA ILE A 115 -9.60 2.58 -10.65
C ILE A 115 -9.69 1.49 -11.71
N LEU A 116 -9.66 0.23 -11.27
CA LEU A 116 -9.89 -0.93 -12.11
C LEU A 116 -11.08 -1.72 -11.58
N ASN A 117 -11.98 -2.14 -12.47
CA ASN A 117 -13.03 -3.09 -12.12
C ASN A 117 -12.55 -4.50 -12.47
N TYR A 118 -12.47 -5.38 -11.47
CA TYR A 118 -12.03 -6.76 -11.62
C TYR A 118 -12.88 -7.67 -10.73
N ASP A 119 -13.51 -8.68 -11.32
CA ASP A 119 -14.36 -9.65 -10.61
C ASP A 119 -15.41 -9.00 -9.69
N GLU A 120 -16.14 -8.01 -10.21
CA GLU A 120 -17.14 -7.21 -9.48
C GLU A 120 -16.58 -6.36 -8.31
N LYS A 121 -15.26 -6.36 -8.11
CA LYS A 121 -14.55 -5.52 -7.14
C LYS A 121 -14.02 -4.25 -7.82
N LEU A 122 -14.09 -3.14 -7.10
CA LEU A 122 -13.39 -1.90 -7.48
C LEU A 122 -12.02 -1.89 -6.80
N LEU A 123 -10.96 -1.92 -7.60
CA LEU A 123 -9.58 -1.85 -7.15
C LEU A 123 -9.06 -0.43 -7.33
N THR A 124 -8.60 0.18 -6.23
CA THR A 124 -7.95 1.49 -6.28
C THR A 124 -6.44 1.32 -6.46
N ILE A 125 -5.91 1.76 -7.60
CA ILE A 125 -4.48 1.64 -7.92
C ILE A 125 -3.75 2.85 -7.35
N ILE A 126 -2.81 2.58 -6.44
CA ILE A 126 -2.05 3.58 -5.70
C ILE A 126 -0.67 3.79 -6.33
N ASP A 127 -0.35 5.05 -6.57
CA ASP A 127 0.99 5.54 -6.87
C ASP A 127 1.75 5.73 -5.55
N ILE A 128 2.53 4.71 -5.18
CA ILE A 128 3.27 4.65 -3.91
C ILE A 128 4.32 5.76 -3.81
N ASP A 129 4.91 6.17 -4.94
CA ASP A 129 5.93 7.21 -4.96
C ASP A 129 5.29 8.56 -4.61
N LYS A 130 4.05 8.81 -5.03
CA LYS A 130 3.33 10.03 -4.64
C LYS A 130 2.70 9.97 -3.26
N LEU A 131 2.39 8.76 -2.76
CA LEU A 131 1.78 8.60 -1.44
C LEU A 131 2.80 8.81 -0.31
N LEU A 132 4.05 8.36 -0.52
CA LEU A 132 5.06 8.25 0.54
C LEU A 132 6.22 9.25 0.43
N ASN A 133 6.25 10.10 -0.60
CA ASN A 133 7.30 11.10 -0.84
C ASN A 133 6.87 12.53 -0.45
#